data_AF-A0A235F3X4-F1
#
_entry.id   AF-A0A235F3X4-F1
#
_cell.length_a   1.000
_cell.length_b   1.000
_cell.length_c   1.000
_cell.angle_alpha   90.00
_cell.angle_beta   90.00
_cell.angle_gamma   90.00
#
_symmetry.space_group_name_H-M   'P 1'
#
loop_
_entity.id
_entity.type
_entity.pdbx_description
1 polymer ?
#
loop_
_entity_poly.entity_id
_entity_poly.type
_entity_poly.pdbx_seq_one_letter_code
_entity_poly.pdbx_strand_id
1 'polypeptide(L)'
;MVSIKHLYIYQFGGMKQWEAKDLSAGLNVFYGENEAGKTTIMQFITAVLFGFSGRTQSGSRYEPKDGGRRGGKIVFYDAAWGDVTVERVDSSKAAGDVTVYLENGETHGEDFLKTWLNGLDKSFFQGIFSFGLDGLQQLDLMSEKELGDFLLGAGMTGGENLSALEGRLERKWSTLFKPGGRKPLINSKIAELKDAEENLAKWKKKNESYAMLLREKEQKSAAKGELLQRITEAEKEIGRLNKWMELEPVLQKWSESGRYIAETGDHFFPEDGLRRYEAWRAQAVSMEGELGYLKEKMDAIRQETDPSKNKYITGNEDEIRLMGEQYHRYKLMKEEAETLHAALAENGRSVWEISKEAGGEWTKEKVQSLILTLAAKNSWMQMFNNLQQLQQRKEILDDQLERSRKNLEEAEMKEEELRLKLMPDEDREKLVEKRQAFFQNRMNSSKEAELTAEYEYVTRLLKTEKNKSSYKQGIKWIAACLLLGVLMTAAAVFTSDILFYPALLLLFTGAFLAADYFKKKRYVLS
;
A
#
# COMPACT_ATOMS: atom_id res chain seq x y z
N MET A 1 39.73 -55.85 -26.75
CA MET A 1 40.30 -55.19 -27.95
C MET A 1 39.53 -55.72 -29.13
N VAL A 2 39.07 -54.83 -30.02
CA VAL A 2 38.27 -55.19 -31.20
C VAL A 2 39.15 -55.13 -32.45
N SER A 3 39.11 -56.16 -33.30
CA SER A 3 39.90 -56.23 -34.54
C SER A 3 39.07 -56.78 -35.70
N ILE A 4 39.29 -56.29 -36.92
CA ILE A 4 38.60 -56.79 -38.12
C ILE A 4 39.27 -58.09 -38.59
N LYS A 5 38.49 -59.16 -38.77
CA LYS A 5 38.94 -60.44 -39.34
C LYS A 5 38.63 -60.58 -40.83
N HIS A 6 37.41 -60.19 -41.24
CA HIS A 6 36.98 -60.34 -42.64
C HIS A 6 36.13 -59.15 -43.09
N LEU A 7 36.30 -58.78 -44.36
CA LEU A 7 35.48 -57.79 -45.05
C LEU A 7 34.81 -58.45 -46.25
N TYR A 8 33.51 -58.30 -46.38
CA TYR A 8 32.75 -58.77 -47.54
C TYR A 8 31.88 -57.63 -48.07
N ILE A 9 32.18 -57.17 -49.28
CA ILE A 9 31.44 -56.12 -49.98
C ILE A 9 30.60 -56.78 -51.05
N TYR A 10 29.27 -56.77 -50.86
CA TYR A 10 28.34 -57.23 -51.89
C TYR A 10 28.34 -56.26 -53.06
N GLN A 11 28.08 -54.99 -52.75
CA GLN A 11 28.23 -53.88 -53.68
C GLN A 11 28.39 -52.57 -52.91
N PHE A 12 29.39 -51.74 -53.23
CA PHE A 12 29.57 -50.43 -52.60
C PHE A 12 30.37 -49.51 -53.53
N GLY A 13 29.74 -48.44 -54.02
CA GLY A 13 30.30 -47.62 -55.09
C GLY A 13 30.60 -48.44 -56.34
N GLY A 14 31.86 -48.42 -56.80
CA GLY A 14 32.34 -49.21 -57.93
C GLY A 14 32.73 -50.66 -57.59
N MET A 15 32.78 -51.04 -56.31
CA MET A 15 33.16 -52.39 -55.89
C MET A 15 31.96 -53.34 -55.92
N LYS A 16 32.19 -54.57 -56.37
CA LYS A 16 31.18 -55.63 -56.45
C LYS A 16 31.80 -56.99 -56.13
N GLN A 17 31.14 -57.76 -55.26
CA GLN A 17 31.57 -59.11 -54.86
C GLN A 17 33.05 -59.15 -54.46
N TRP A 18 33.47 -58.19 -53.63
CA TRP A 18 34.85 -58.06 -53.18
C TRP A 18 34.98 -58.59 -51.76
N GLU A 19 36.03 -59.34 -51.46
CA GLU A 19 36.28 -59.88 -50.13
C GLU A 19 37.76 -59.73 -49.74
N ALA A 20 37.99 -59.48 -48.45
CA ALA A 20 39.28 -59.65 -47.80
C ALA A 20 39.11 -60.61 -46.63
N LYS A 21 39.79 -61.75 -46.71
CA LYS A 21 39.76 -62.81 -45.69
C LYS A 21 41.04 -62.80 -44.87
N ASP A 22 40.94 -63.30 -43.64
CA ASP A 22 42.07 -63.60 -42.76
C ASP A 22 42.97 -62.38 -42.49
N LEU A 23 42.35 -61.22 -42.23
CA LEU A 23 43.07 -60.03 -41.80
C LEU A 23 43.75 -60.29 -40.45
N SER A 24 45.03 -59.94 -40.36
CA SER A 24 45.82 -60.13 -39.15
C SER A 24 45.36 -59.17 -38.04
N ALA A 25 45.55 -59.56 -36.78
CA ALA A 25 45.30 -58.66 -35.64
C ALA A 25 46.29 -57.46 -35.57
N GLY A 26 47.31 -57.45 -36.43
CA GLY A 26 48.34 -56.40 -36.49
C GLY A 26 48.14 -55.46 -37.68
N LEU A 27 49.26 -55.10 -38.33
CA LEU A 27 49.25 -54.19 -39.47
C LEU A 27 48.80 -54.91 -40.74
N ASN A 28 47.72 -54.45 -41.35
CA ASN A 28 47.27 -54.89 -42.67
C ASN A 28 47.43 -53.73 -43.68
N VAL A 29 48.05 -54.01 -44.83
CA VAL A 29 48.33 -52.98 -45.86
C VAL A 29 47.58 -53.30 -47.15
N PHE A 30 46.62 -52.45 -47.51
CA PHE A 30 45.94 -52.50 -48.81
C PHE A 30 46.70 -51.63 -49.83
N TYR A 31 47.32 -52.24 -50.83
CA TYR A 31 48.08 -51.55 -51.87
C TYR A 31 47.44 -51.74 -53.26
N GLY A 32 47.68 -50.79 -54.15
CA GLY A 32 47.16 -50.81 -55.53
C GLY A 32 47.27 -49.44 -56.19
N GLU A 33 46.91 -49.33 -57.46
CA GLU A 33 46.92 -48.06 -58.20
C GLU A 33 45.95 -47.02 -57.62
N ASN A 34 46.10 -45.76 -58.03
CA ASN A 34 45.08 -44.75 -57.74
C ASN A 34 43.74 -45.24 -58.31
N GLU A 35 42.64 -44.91 -57.61
CA GLU A 35 41.29 -45.36 -57.97
C GLU A 35 41.01 -46.87 -57.86
N ALA A 36 41.96 -47.69 -57.42
CA ALA A 36 41.73 -49.10 -57.09
C ALA A 36 40.75 -49.33 -55.91
N GLY A 37 40.26 -48.24 -55.29
CA GLY A 37 39.18 -48.29 -54.32
C GLY A 37 39.59 -48.39 -52.85
N LYS A 38 40.85 -48.08 -52.50
CA LYS A 38 41.36 -48.04 -51.11
C LYS A 38 40.50 -47.14 -50.20
N THR A 39 40.23 -45.91 -50.65
CA THR A 39 39.34 -44.97 -49.92
C THR A 39 37.90 -45.50 -49.82
N THR A 40 37.45 -46.26 -50.83
CA THR A 40 36.12 -46.89 -50.83
C THR A 40 36.00 -47.96 -49.75
N ILE A 41 37.06 -48.73 -49.47
CA ILE A 41 37.09 -49.72 -48.37
C ILE A 41 36.98 -49.03 -47.01
N MET A 42 37.72 -47.93 -46.80
CA MET A 42 37.66 -47.14 -45.57
C MET A 42 36.24 -46.58 -45.32
N GLN A 43 35.62 -46.04 -46.36
CA GLN A 43 34.24 -45.53 -46.27
C GLN A 43 33.21 -46.66 -46.11
N PHE A 44 33.46 -47.84 -46.67
CA PHE A 44 32.63 -49.03 -46.46
C PHE A 44 32.64 -49.45 -44.98
N ILE A 45 33.81 -49.52 -44.34
CA ILE A 45 33.94 -49.85 -42.91
C ILE A 45 33.11 -48.88 -42.06
N THR A 46 33.27 -47.57 -42.33
CA THR A 46 32.50 -46.53 -41.63
C THR A 46 30.99 -46.67 -41.87
N ALA A 47 30.59 -46.96 -43.11
CA ALA A 47 29.18 -47.08 -43.48
C ALA A 47 28.49 -48.30 -42.85
N VAL A 48 29.19 -49.44 -42.73
CA VAL A 48 28.64 -50.63 -42.06
C VAL A 48 28.43 -50.35 -40.56
N LEU A 49 29.35 -49.66 -39.91
CA LEU A 49 29.26 -49.36 -38.48
C LEU A 49 28.23 -48.27 -38.15
N PHE A 50 28.18 -47.18 -38.91
CA PHE A 50 27.38 -45.98 -38.55
C PHE A 50 26.24 -45.65 -39.50
N GLY A 51 26.02 -46.48 -40.52
CA GLY A 51 24.97 -46.29 -41.52
C GLY A 51 25.41 -45.54 -42.77
N PHE A 52 24.62 -45.70 -43.83
CA PHE A 52 24.83 -45.02 -45.10
C PHE A 52 24.48 -43.52 -45.00
N SER A 53 25.20 -42.69 -45.76
CA SER A 53 24.96 -41.25 -45.84
C SER A 53 23.64 -40.96 -46.56
N GLY A 54 22.69 -40.30 -45.88
CA GLY A 54 21.40 -39.93 -46.44
C GLY A 54 21.45 -38.85 -47.52
N ARG A 55 20.33 -38.66 -48.24
CA ARG A 55 20.17 -37.77 -49.42
C ARG A 55 20.62 -36.32 -49.21
N THR A 56 20.57 -35.83 -47.97
CA THR A 56 20.81 -34.44 -47.55
C THR A 56 22.23 -34.16 -47.05
N GLN A 57 23.08 -35.17 -46.90
CA GLN A 57 24.45 -35.00 -46.36
C GLN A 57 25.47 -34.80 -47.50
N SER A 58 26.36 -33.82 -47.33
CA SER A 58 27.49 -33.55 -48.23
C SER A 58 28.53 -34.67 -48.14
N GLY A 59 28.39 -35.69 -48.99
CA GLY A 59 29.34 -36.79 -49.08
C GLY A 59 29.05 -37.71 -50.25
N SER A 60 30.08 -38.36 -50.79
CA SER A 60 29.92 -39.34 -51.87
C SER A 60 29.00 -40.46 -51.40
N ARG A 61 27.91 -40.71 -52.16
CA ARG A 61 26.88 -41.66 -51.75
C ARG A 61 27.33 -43.11 -51.92
N TYR A 62 28.37 -43.40 -52.70
CA TYR A 62 28.81 -44.77 -53.01
C TYR A 62 27.64 -45.69 -53.44
N GLU A 63 26.70 -45.13 -54.21
CA GLU A 63 25.61 -45.90 -54.82
C GLU A 63 26.15 -46.77 -55.96
N PRO A 64 25.67 -48.02 -56.12
CA PRO A 64 26.09 -48.87 -57.22
C PRO A 64 25.64 -48.36 -58.59
N LYS A 65 26.55 -48.33 -59.57
CA LYS A 65 26.23 -47.85 -60.92
C LYS A 65 25.27 -48.76 -61.71
N ASP A 66 25.23 -50.05 -61.37
CA ASP A 66 24.47 -51.08 -62.10
C ASP A 66 23.09 -51.41 -61.46
N GLY A 67 22.60 -50.60 -60.52
CA GLY A 67 21.25 -50.76 -59.94
C GLY A 67 21.07 -51.90 -58.93
N GLY A 68 22.14 -52.38 -58.28
CA GLY A 68 22.07 -53.37 -57.20
C GLY A 68 21.99 -52.77 -55.80
N ARG A 69 21.74 -53.61 -54.78
CA ARG A 69 21.68 -53.17 -53.38
C ARG A 69 23.08 -52.96 -52.83
N ARG A 70 23.33 -51.74 -52.35
CA ARG A 70 24.55 -51.42 -51.59
C ARG A 70 24.56 -52.19 -50.26
N GLY A 71 25.70 -52.73 -49.89
CA GLY A 71 25.81 -53.45 -48.63
C GLY A 71 26.96 -54.43 -48.57
N GLY A 72 27.10 -55.03 -47.41
CA GLY A 72 28.12 -56.02 -47.11
C GLY A 72 28.15 -56.33 -45.63
N LYS A 73 29.11 -57.16 -45.24
CA LYS A 73 29.32 -57.55 -43.86
C LYS A 73 30.78 -57.48 -43.45
N ILE A 74 31.01 -57.21 -42.18
CA ILE A 74 32.32 -57.16 -41.56
C ILE A 74 32.30 -58.10 -40.37
N VAL A 75 33.29 -58.99 -40.30
CA VAL A 75 33.50 -59.87 -39.16
C VAL A 75 34.58 -59.26 -38.30
N PHE A 76 34.22 -58.98 -37.05
CA PHE A 76 35.10 -58.50 -36.01
C PHE A 76 35.38 -59.62 -35.01
N TYR A 77 36.55 -59.58 -34.39
CA TYR A 77 36.83 -60.30 -33.16
C TYR A 77 36.82 -59.31 -32.00
N ASP A 78 36.08 -59.66 -30.95
CA ASP A 78 36.00 -58.92 -29.69
C ASP A 78 36.41 -59.86 -28.54
N ALA A 79 37.30 -59.41 -27.67
CA ALA A 79 37.74 -60.19 -26.52
C ALA A 79 36.61 -60.56 -25.53
N ALA A 80 35.52 -59.78 -25.49
CA ALA A 80 34.37 -60.02 -24.60
C ALA A 80 33.25 -60.82 -25.29
N TRP A 81 33.07 -60.67 -26.60
CA TRP A 81 31.93 -61.20 -27.35
C TRP A 81 32.28 -62.27 -28.39
N GLY A 82 33.57 -62.57 -28.58
CA GLY A 82 34.04 -63.51 -29.60
C GLY A 82 33.90 -62.92 -31.01
N ASP A 83 33.49 -63.75 -31.97
CA ASP A 83 33.24 -63.31 -33.35
C ASP A 83 31.90 -62.59 -33.49
N VAL A 84 31.95 -61.32 -33.90
CA VAL A 84 30.80 -60.44 -34.10
C VAL A 84 30.74 -60.05 -35.58
N THR A 85 29.68 -60.48 -36.27
CA THR A 85 29.46 -60.13 -37.68
C THR A 85 28.45 -59.01 -37.79
N VAL A 86 28.86 -57.85 -38.31
CA VAL A 86 27.97 -56.73 -38.61
C VAL A 86 27.68 -56.70 -40.10
N GLU A 87 26.43 -56.98 -40.47
CA GLU A 87 25.94 -56.91 -41.85
C GLU A 87 25.04 -55.70 -42.01
N ARG A 88 25.29 -54.86 -43.01
CA ARG A 88 24.42 -53.73 -43.33
C ARG A 88 24.09 -53.72 -44.82
N VAL A 89 22.81 -53.67 -45.13
CA VAL A 89 22.29 -53.70 -46.52
C VAL A 89 21.31 -52.56 -46.73
N ASP A 90 21.27 -52.04 -47.95
CA ASP A 90 20.31 -51.01 -48.34
C ASP A 90 18.87 -51.46 -48.09
N SER A 91 18.08 -50.56 -47.51
CA SER A 91 16.68 -50.80 -47.18
C SER A 91 15.84 -49.54 -47.40
N SER A 92 14.57 -49.57 -47.01
CA SER A 92 13.70 -48.38 -47.04
C SER A 92 14.19 -47.25 -46.13
N LYS A 93 15.09 -47.53 -45.18
CA LYS A 93 15.74 -46.54 -44.32
C LYS A 93 16.98 -45.96 -44.99
N ALA A 94 17.14 -44.64 -44.93
CA ALA A 94 18.30 -43.95 -45.51
C ALA A 94 19.67 -44.41 -44.95
N ALA A 95 19.70 -44.98 -43.74
CA ALA A 95 20.90 -45.51 -43.10
C ALA A 95 21.19 -47.00 -43.44
N GLY A 96 20.29 -47.68 -44.15
CA GLY A 96 20.29 -49.14 -44.34
C GLY A 96 19.77 -49.90 -43.13
N ASP A 97 19.43 -51.17 -43.32
CA ASP A 97 19.13 -52.10 -42.21
C ASP A 97 20.41 -52.83 -41.80
N VAL A 98 20.61 -52.91 -40.48
CA VAL A 98 21.76 -53.59 -39.87
C VAL A 98 21.32 -54.81 -39.11
N THR A 99 22.12 -55.86 -39.25
CA THR A 99 21.96 -57.13 -38.55
C THR A 99 23.31 -57.49 -37.95
N VAL A 100 23.32 -57.75 -36.64
CA VAL A 100 24.52 -58.16 -35.90
C VAL A 100 24.36 -59.62 -35.50
N TYR A 101 25.26 -60.48 -35.96
CA TYR A 101 25.30 -61.90 -35.61
C TYR A 101 26.43 -62.12 -34.60
N LEU A 102 26.10 -62.76 -33.48
CA LEU A 102 27.04 -63.15 -32.45
C LEU A 102 27.47 -64.61 -32.62
N GLU A 103 28.63 -64.98 -32.06
CA GLU A 103 29.18 -66.33 -32.12
C GLU A 103 28.26 -67.40 -31.49
N ASN A 104 27.44 -67.00 -30.51
CA ASN A 104 26.42 -67.86 -29.88
C ASN A 104 25.17 -68.12 -30.76
N GLY A 105 25.11 -67.54 -31.96
CA GLY A 105 23.99 -67.67 -32.90
C GLY A 105 22.88 -66.63 -32.70
N GLU A 106 22.99 -65.72 -31.73
CA GLU A 106 22.02 -64.65 -31.53
C GLU A 106 22.12 -63.60 -32.64
N THR A 107 20.97 -63.02 -32.98
CA THR A 107 20.85 -61.94 -33.97
C THR A 107 20.25 -60.69 -33.33
N HIS A 108 20.95 -59.57 -33.46
CA HIS A 108 20.57 -58.29 -32.91
C HIS A 108 20.49 -57.18 -33.97
N GLY A 109 19.87 -56.06 -33.64
CA GLY A 109 19.72 -54.90 -34.52
C GLY A 109 20.58 -53.69 -34.12
N GLU A 110 20.16 -52.50 -34.56
CA GLU A 110 20.89 -51.24 -34.37
C GLU A 110 21.14 -50.86 -32.89
N ASP A 111 20.22 -51.21 -31.97
CA ASP A 111 20.37 -50.86 -30.55
C ASP A 111 21.52 -51.63 -29.87
N PHE A 112 21.69 -52.91 -30.22
CA PHE A 112 22.83 -53.69 -29.78
C PHE A 112 24.12 -53.15 -30.39
N LEU A 113 24.12 -52.80 -31.69
CA LEU A 113 25.30 -52.22 -32.34
C LEU A 113 25.77 -50.94 -31.63
N LYS A 114 24.86 -50.04 -31.26
CA LYS A 114 25.19 -48.82 -30.48
C LYS A 114 25.77 -49.13 -29.11
N THR A 115 25.26 -50.17 -28.46
CA THR A 115 25.74 -50.61 -27.14
C THR A 115 27.12 -51.26 -27.26
N TRP A 116 27.33 -52.10 -28.28
CA TRP A 116 28.62 -52.74 -28.57
C TRP A 116 29.69 -51.73 -28.97
N LEU A 117 29.31 -50.71 -29.74
CA LEU A 117 30.16 -49.55 -30.03
C LEU A 117 30.37 -48.63 -28.82
N ASN A 118 29.76 -48.91 -27.67
CA ASN A 118 29.91 -48.19 -26.40
C ASN A 118 29.80 -46.65 -26.53
N GLY A 119 28.82 -46.18 -27.32
CA GLY A 119 28.58 -44.75 -27.51
C GLY A 119 29.54 -44.03 -28.47
N LEU A 120 30.41 -44.76 -29.20
CA LEU A 120 31.17 -44.19 -30.30
C LEU A 120 30.22 -43.67 -31.38
N ASP A 121 30.37 -42.41 -31.77
CA ASP A 121 29.65 -41.82 -32.90
C ASP A 121 30.50 -41.77 -34.17
N LYS A 122 29.85 -41.50 -35.32
CA LYS A 122 30.51 -41.48 -36.63
C LYS A 122 31.62 -40.43 -36.70
N SER A 123 31.38 -39.25 -36.14
CA SER A 123 32.32 -38.12 -36.18
C SER A 123 33.56 -38.44 -35.36
N PHE A 124 33.38 -39.07 -34.20
CA PHE A 124 34.42 -39.54 -33.33
C PHE A 124 35.27 -40.64 -33.97
N PHE A 125 34.62 -41.64 -34.59
CA PHE A 125 35.32 -42.71 -35.30
C PHE A 125 36.19 -42.19 -36.45
N GLN A 126 35.67 -41.25 -37.24
CA GLN A 126 36.43 -40.61 -38.32
C GLN A 126 37.55 -39.70 -37.79
N GLY A 127 37.36 -39.04 -36.65
CA GLY A 127 38.36 -38.15 -36.06
C GLY A 127 39.55 -38.88 -35.43
N ILE A 128 39.35 -40.07 -34.86
CA ILE A 128 40.38 -40.77 -34.08
C ILE A 128 40.83 -42.08 -34.74
N PHE A 129 39.90 -42.90 -35.24
CA PHE A 129 40.18 -44.25 -35.70
C PHE A 129 40.29 -44.38 -37.24
N SER A 130 39.81 -43.38 -37.99
CA SER A 130 39.77 -43.40 -39.46
C SER A 130 40.15 -42.05 -40.07
N PHE A 131 41.43 -41.69 -39.98
CA PHE A 131 41.96 -40.45 -40.56
C PHE A 131 42.44 -40.65 -42.02
N GLY A 132 42.01 -39.75 -42.91
CA GLY A 132 42.57 -39.58 -44.25
C GLY A 132 43.44 -38.32 -44.34
N LEU A 133 43.98 -38.03 -45.53
CA LEU A 133 44.76 -36.81 -45.79
C LEU A 133 44.00 -35.52 -45.43
N ASP A 134 42.70 -35.46 -45.74
CA ASP A 134 41.86 -34.29 -45.45
C ASP A 134 41.54 -34.15 -43.95
N GLY A 135 41.47 -35.27 -43.22
CA GLY A 135 41.20 -35.28 -41.77
C GLY A 135 42.41 -34.79 -40.96
N LEU A 136 43.62 -35.08 -41.43
CA LEU A 136 44.87 -34.60 -40.82
C LEU A 136 45.04 -33.08 -40.99
N GLN A 137 44.63 -32.51 -42.13
CA GLN A 137 44.68 -31.05 -42.34
C GLN A 137 43.65 -30.28 -41.51
N GLN A 138 42.52 -30.89 -41.16
CA GLN A 138 41.50 -30.26 -40.30
C GLN A 138 41.93 -30.19 -38.84
N LEU A 139 42.76 -31.13 -38.37
CA LEU A 139 43.34 -31.09 -37.01
C LEU A 139 44.30 -29.90 -36.83
N ASP A 140 45.06 -29.53 -37.87
CA ASP A 140 45.94 -28.35 -37.88
C ASP A 140 45.17 -27.01 -37.84
N LEU A 141 43.88 -27.01 -38.18
CA LEU A 141 43.02 -25.81 -38.19
C LEU A 141 42.28 -25.59 -36.87
N MET A 142 42.32 -26.53 -35.93
CA MET A 142 41.65 -26.41 -34.63
C MET A 142 42.49 -25.53 -33.68
N SER A 143 41.80 -24.68 -32.90
CA SER A 143 42.48 -23.93 -31.83
C SER A 143 42.94 -24.86 -30.70
N GLU A 144 43.97 -24.45 -29.95
CA GLU A 144 44.50 -25.21 -28.80
C GLU A 144 43.39 -25.57 -27.79
N LYS A 145 42.40 -24.68 -27.63
CA LYS A 145 41.23 -24.91 -26.78
C LYS A 145 40.26 -25.93 -27.37
N GLU A 146 39.98 -25.86 -28.67
CA GLU A 146 39.09 -26.82 -29.34
C GLU A 146 39.73 -28.21 -29.41
N LEU A 147 41.04 -28.29 -29.60
CA LEU A 147 41.80 -29.53 -29.51
C LEU A 147 41.77 -30.10 -28.08
N GLY A 148 41.93 -29.23 -27.06
CA GLY A 148 41.80 -29.61 -25.66
C GLY A 148 40.42 -30.16 -25.31
N ASP A 149 39.35 -29.47 -25.73
CA ASP A 149 37.97 -29.89 -25.54
C ASP A 149 37.67 -31.21 -26.30
N PHE A 150 38.21 -31.37 -27.51
CA PHE A 150 38.08 -32.58 -28.32
C PHE A 150 38.78 -33.79 -27.68
N LEU A 151 40.00 -33.61 -27.16
CA LEU A 151 40.76 -34.66 -26.47
C LEU A 151 40.15 -35.02 -25.10
N LEU A 152 39.63 -34.04 -24.35
CA LEU A 152 38.91 -34.27 -23.10
C LEU A 152 37.60 -35.04 -23.35
N GLY A 153 36.86 -34.66 -24.39
CA GLY A 153 35.68 -35.40 -24.85
C GLY A 153 36.01 -36.83 -25.30
N ALA A 154 37.20 -37.04 -25.89
CA ALA A 154 37.68 -38.35 -26.28
C ALA A 154 38.17 -39.25 -25.15
N GLY A 155 38.72 -38.66 -24.08
CA GLY A 155 39.17 -39.38 -22.89
C GLY A 155 38.06 -39.74 -21.91
N MET A 156 36.96 -38.97 -21.90
CA MET A 156 35.78 -39.23 -21.06
C MET A 156 34.68 -39.87 -21.90
N THR A 157 34.70 -41.20 -22.01
CA THR A 157 33.60 -41.99 -22.60
C THR A 157 32.26 -41.64 -21.93
N GLY A 158 31.35 -40.98 -22.65
CA GLY A 158 29.91 -40.92 -22.31
C GLY A 158 29.41 -39.77 -21.43
N GLY A 159 30.19 -38.71 -21.16
CA GLY A 159 29.71 -37.53 -20.42
C GLY A 159 29.16 -36.42 -21.32
N GLU A 160 28.03 -35.80 -20.97
CA GLU A 160 27.61 -34.52 -21.55
C GLU A 160 28.81 -33.56 -21.60
N ASN A 161 29.07 -32.93 -22.76
CA ASN A 161 30.17 -31.98 -22.98
C ASN A 161 30.36 -31.06 -21.76
N LEU A 162 31.46 -31.25 -21.02
CA LEU A 162 31.72 -30.55 -19.75
C LEU A 162 31.64 -29.02 -19.91
N SER A 163 32.12 -28.52 -21.05
CA SER A 163 32.04 -27.12 -21.46
C SER A 163 30.58 -26.61 -21.57
N ALA A 164 29.65 -27.46 -22.03
CA ALA A 164 28.23 -27.11 -22.08
C ALA A 164 27.60 -27.06 -20.67
N LEU A 165 28.04 -27.94 -19.77
CA LEU A 165 27.60 -27.92 -18.37
C LEU A 165 28.11 -26.66 -17.65
N GLU A 166 29.39 -26.31 -17.81
CA GLU A 166 29.98 -25.08 -17.28
C GLU A 166 29.22 -23.85 -17.78
N GLY A 167 28.98 -23.75 -19.09
CA GLY A 167 28.20 -22.66 -19.67
C GLY A 167 26.75 -22.57 -19.15
N ARG A 168 26.14 -23.71 -18.77
CA ARG A 168 24.81 -23.75 -18.15
C ARG A 168 24.85 -23.28 -16.69
N LEU A 169 25.89 -23.66 -15.95
CA LEU A 169 26.10 -23.24 -14.56
C LEU A 169 26.41 -21.75 -14.47
N GLU A 170 27.26 -21.22 -15.35
CA GLU A 170 27.59 -19.79 -15.46
C GLU A 170 26.32 -18.93 -15.69
N ARG A 171 25.46 -19.37 -16.63
CA ARG A 171 24.17 -18.71 -16.91
C ARG A 171 23.24 -18.74 -15.70
N LYS A 172 23.10 -19.88 -15.03
CA LYS A 172 22.30 -19.98 -13.80
C LYS A 172 22.85 -19.08 -12.70
N TRP A 173 24.17 -19.08 -12.50
CA TRP A 173 24.84 -18.22 -11.52
C TRP A 173 24.53 -16.75 -11.79
N SER A 174 24.78 -16.28 -13.01
CA SER A 174 24.58 -14.87 -13.38
C SER A 174 23.12 -14.39 -13.29
N THR A 175 22.16 -15.31 -13.44
CA THR A 175 20.73 -15.02 -13.31
C THR A 175 20.31 -14.90 -11.83
N LEU A 176 20.90 -15.74 -10.97
CA LEU A 176 20.62 -15.74 -9.54
C LEU A 176 21.36 -14.62 -8.82
N PHE A 177 22.66 -14.47 -9.08
CA PHE A 177 23.52 -13.54 -8.37
C PHE A 177 24.63 -12.99 -9.28
N LYS A 178 24.84 -11.67 -9.20
CA LYS A 178 25.99 -11.03 -9.84
C LYS A 178 26.60 -10.00 -8.90
N PRO A 179 27.92 -10.01 -8.68
CA PRO A 179 28.58 -8.97 -7.91
C PRO A 179 28.27 -7.60 -8.52
N GLY A 180 27.68 -6.69 -7.74
CA GLY A 180 27.26 -5.36 -8.20
C GLY A 180 26.03 -5.30 -9.12
N GLY A 181 25.41 -6.44 -9.46
CA GLY A 181 24.19 -6.46 -10.27
C GLY A 181 22.94 -6.11 -9.45
N ARG A 182 22.07 -5.24 -9.97
CA ARG A 182 20.77 -4.92 -9.32
C ARG A 182 19.62 -5.85 -9.72
N LYS A 183 19.68 -6.43 -10.92
CA LYS A 183 18.60 -7.25 -11.50
C LYS A 183 18.56 -8.73 -11.06
N PRO A 184 19.68 -9.41 -10.71
CA PRO A 184 19.62 -10.82 -10.33
C PRO A 184 18.71 -11.05 -9.12
N LEU A 185 18.03 -12.19 -9.10
CA LEU A 185 16.97 -12.49 -8.13
C LEU A 185 17.44 -12.37 -6.66
N ILE A 186 18.64 -12.84 -6.35
CA ILE A 186 19.18 -12.79 -4.98
C ILE A 186 19.52 -11.33 -4.62
N ASN A 187 20.12 -10.58 -5.53
CA ASN A 187 20.45 -9.17 -5.29
C ASN A 187 19.18 -8.32 -5.07
N SER A 188 18.11 -8.56 -5.82
CA SER A 188 16.84 -7.85 -5.62
C SER A 188 16.21 -8.20 -4.28
N LYS A 189 16.25 -9.48 -3.86
CA LYS A 189 15.75 -9.91 -2.55
C LYS A 189 16.55 -9.35 -1.37
N ILE A 190 17.88 -9.20 -1.51
CA ILE A 190 18.71 -8.53 -0.51
C ILE A 190 18.32 -7.04 -0.40
N ALA A 191 18.03 -6.37 -1.52
CA ALA A 191 17.57 -4.97 -1.49
C ALA A 191 16.19 -4.84 -0.84
N GLU A 192 15.24 -5.71 -1.20
CA GLU A 192 13.92 -5.76 -0.57
C GLU A 192 14.01 -6.00 0.95
N LEU A 193 14.90 -6.90 1.39
CA LEU A 193 15.13 -7.17 2.82
C LEU A 193 15.65 -5.94 3.55
N LYS A 194 16.65 -5.24 2.98
CA LYS A 194 17.18 -4.00 3.57
C LYS A 194 16.12 -2.91 3.68
N ASP A 195 15.32 -2.71 2.64
CA ASP A 195 14.21 -1.75 2.67
C ASP A 195 13.18 -2.12 3.75
N ALA A 196 12.87 -3.41 3.89
CA ALA A 196 11.96 -3.90 4.93
C ALA A 196 12.53 -3.68 6.34
N GLU A 197 13.83 -3.93 6.55
CA GLU A 197 14.51 -3.69 7.83
C GLU A 197 14.55 -2.19 8.19
N GLU A 198 14.85 -1.31 7.23
CA GLU A 198 14.81 0.14 7.45
C GLU A 198 13.39 0.62 7.79
N ASN A 199 12.38 0.11 7.08
CA ASN A 199 10.99 0.44 7.37
C ASN A 199 10.59 -0.05 8.77
N LEU A 200 10.97 -1.27 9.14
CA LEU A 200 10.72 -1.80 10.48
C LEU A 200 11.36 -0.92 11.56
N ALA A 201 12.61 -0.49 11.36
CA ALA A 201 13.30 0.42 12.29
C ALA A 201 12.58 1.77 12.42
N LYS A 202 12.14 2.36 11.29
CA LYS A 202 11.36 3.61 11.28
C LYS A 202 10.03 3.46 12.05
N TRP A 203 9.32 2.36 11.84
CA TRP A 203 8.04 2.10 12.52
C TRP A 203 8.22 1.79 14.01
N LYS A 204 9.26 1.06 14.40
CA LYS A 204 9.62 0.86 15.82
C LYS A 204 9.85 2.19 16.52
N LYS A 205 10.65 3.09 15.93
CA LYS A 205 10.90 4.43 16.49
C LYS A 205 9.61 5.25 16.62
N LYS A 206 8.73 5.22 15.61
CA LYS A 206 7.41 5.88 15.69
C LYS A 206 6.55 5.30 16.81
N ASN A 207 6.57 3.98 17.00
CA ASN A 207 5.80 3.32 18.05
C ASN A 207 6.32 3.68 19.45
N GLU A 208 7.64 3.78 19.63
CA GLU A 208 8.25 4.28 20.87
C GLU A 208 7.82 5.72 21.18
N SER A 209 7.85 6.61 20.18
CA SER A 209 7.35 7.98 20.33
C SER A 209 5.86 8.03 20.67
N TYR A 210 5.05 7.17 20.04
CA TYR A 210 3.63 7.05 20.36
C TYR A 210 3.40 6.58 21.80
N ALA A 211 4.16 5.59 22.27
CA ALA A 211 4.08 5.12 23.65
C ALA A 211 4.47 6.22 24.67
N MET A 212 5.46 7.06 24.35
CA MET A 212 5.80 8.22 25.19
C MET A 212 4.65 9.24 25.24
N LEU A 213 4.06 9.57 24.10
CA LEU A 213 2.91 10.49 24.03
C LEU A 213 1.69 9.96 24.80
N LEU A 214 1.46 8.64 24.77
CA LEU A 214 0.38 8.02 25.53
C LEU A 214 0.61 8.17 27.04
N ARG A 215 1.83 7.92 27.52
CA ARG A 215 2.19 8.15 28.93
C ARG A 215 2.05 9.63 29.33
N GLU A 216 2.48 10.55 28.47
CA GLU A 216 2.35 11.99 28.73
C GLU A 216 0.87 12.40 28.81
N LYS A 217 0.02 11.87 27.93
CA LYS A 217 -1.43 12.06 27.98
C LYS A 217 -2.02 11.55 29.29
N GLU A 218 -1.65 10.35 29.72
CA GLU A 218 -2.11 9.76 30.99
C GLU A 218 -1.68 10.62 32.19
N GLN A 219 -0.42 11.05 32.24
CA GLN A 219 0.09 11.95 33.28
C GLN A 219 -0.68 13.27 33.33
N LYS A 220 -0.87 13.92 32.17
CA LYS A 220 -1.64 15.17 32.09
C LYS A 220 -3.11 14.99 32.46
N SER A 221 -3.71 13.85 32.10
CA SER A 221 -5.08 13.52 32.49
C SER A 221 -5.21 13.32 34.00
N ALA A 222 -4.25 12.63 34.63
CA ALA A 222 -4.20 12.46 36.08
C ALA A 222 -4.03 13.80 36.81
N ALA A 223 -3.09 14.64 36.36
CA ALA A 223 -2.88 15.97 36.92
C ALA A 223 -4.12 16.87 36.77
N LYS A 224 -4.83 16.79 35.64
CA LYS A 224 -6.11 17.49 35.45
C LYS A 224 -7.17 17.01 36.46
N GLY A 225 -7.26 15.70 36.70
CA GLY A 225 -8.17 15.14 37.69
C GLY A 225 -7.90 15.65 39.11
N GLU A 226 -6.63 15.69 39.52
CA GLU A 226 -6.22 16.23 40.83
C GLU A 226 -6.56 17.73 40.95
N LEU A 227 -6.31 18.52 39.90
CA LEU A 227 -6.65 19.95 39.89
C LEU A 227 -8.15 20.18 40.03
N LEU A 228 -8.98 19.38 39.34
CA LEU A 228 -10.43 19.49 39.46
C LEU A 228 -10.91 19.15 40.88
N GLN A 229 -10.33 18.15 41.53
CA GLN A 229 -10.65 17.84 42.94
C GLN A 229 -10.29 19.01 43.86
N ARG A 230 -9.11 19.60 43.70
CA ARG A 230 -8.70 20.78 44.48
C ARG A 230 -9.63 21.98 44.27
N ILE A 231 -10.10 22.19 43.04
CA ILE A 231 -11.08 23.24 42.74
C ILE A 231 -12.39 22.97 43.49
N THR A 232 -12.92 21.75 43.41
CA THR A 232 -14.17 21.39 44.10
C THR A 232 -14.03 21.51 45.63
N GLU A 233 -12.88 21.16 46.19
CA GLU A 233 -12.59 21.34 47.61
C GLU A 233 -12.52 22.82 47.99
N ALA A 234 -11.84 23.64 47.18
CA ALA A 234 -11.78 25.08 47.40
C ALA A 234 -13.17 25.74 47.30
N GLU A 235 -14.00 25.33 46.34
CA GLU A 235 -15.39 25.81 46.21
C GLU A 235 -16.25 25.46 47.43
N LYS A 236 -16.08 24.24 47.98
CA LYS A 236 -16.75 23.86 49.25
C LYS A 236 -16.30 24.74 50.41
N GLU A 237 -15.00 25.01 50.52
CA GLU A 237 -14.46 25.88 51.57
C GLU A 237 -14.94 27.32 51.41
N ILE A 238 -14.98 27.86 50.19
CA ILE A 238 -15.57 29.17 49.89
C ILE A 238 -17.05 29.18 50.30
N GLY A 239 -17.82 28.16 49.93
CA GLY A 239 -19.22 28.04 50.33
C GLY A 239 -19.41 27.99 51.85
N ARG A 240 -18.50 27.33 52.58
CA ARG A 240 -18.49 27.31 54.05
C ARG A 240 -18.18 28.71 54.61
N LEU A 241 -17.17 29.39 54.09
CA LEU A 241 -16.78 30.74 54.53
C LEU A 241 -17.87 31.78 54.24
N ASN A 242 -18.53 31.70 53.09
CA ASN A 242 -19.65 32.58 52.76
C ASN A 242 -20.80 32.44 53.76
N LYS A 243 -21.14 31.21 54.18
CA LYS A 243 -22.12 30.98 55.26
C LYS A 243 -21.68 31.62 56.58
N TRP A 244 -20.40 31.55 56.93
CA TRP A 244 -19.89 32.23 58.12
C TRP A 244 -19.99 33.76 58.01
N MET A 245 -19.70 34.32 56.83
CA MET A 245 -19.87 35.76 56.58
C MET A 245 -21.34 36.18 56.63
N GLU A 246 -22.28 35.36 56.16
CA GLU A 246 -23.72 35.63 56.30
C GLU A 246 -24.18 35.60 57.76
N LEU A 247 -23.58 34.73 58.58
CA LEU A 247 -23.90 34.61 60.01
C LEU A 247 -23.22 35.67 60.88
N GLU A 248 -22.09 36.25 60.44
CA GLU A 248 -21.35 37.29 61.15
C GLU A 248 -22.23 38.47 61.62
N PRO A 249 -23.02 39.14 60.77
CA PRO A 249 -23.86 40.26 61.21
C PRO A 249 -24.96 39.84 62.19
N VAL A 250 -25.45 38.59 62.10
CA VAL A 250 -26.44 38.05 63.05
C VAL A 250 -25.80 37.82 64.41
N LEU A 251 -24.58 37.26 64.44
CA LEU A 251 -23.80 37.06 65.67
C LEU A 251 -23.38 38.37 66.31
N GLN A 252 -23.01 39.38 65.50
CA GLN A 252 -22.73 40.73 66.01
C GLN A 252 -23.98 41.33 66.65
N LYS A 253 -25.14 41.30 65.97
CA LYS A 253 -26.41 41.77 66.55
C LYS A 253 -26.80 41.02 67.82
N TRP A 254 -26.58 39.70 67.86
CA TRP A 254 -26.84 38.89 69.06
C TRP A 254 -25.93 39.29 70.23
N SER A 255 -24.64 39.53 69.97
CA SER A 255 -23.67 39.99 70.97
C SER A 255 -23.95 41.42 71.44
N GLU A 256 -24.32 42.32 70.53
CA GLU A 256 -24.75 43.69 70.85
C GLU A 256 -26.04 43.70 71.67
N SER A 257 -27.02 42.87 71.31
CA SER A 257 -28.26 42.70 72.07
C SER A 257 -27.97 42.12 73.46
N GLY A 258 -27.07 41.14 73.55
CA GLY A 258 -26.64 40.57 74.83
C GLY A 258 -25.90 41.59 75.72
N ARG A 259 -25.05 42.43 75.14
CA ARG A 259 -24.40 43.55 75.84
C ARG A 259 -25.42 44.60 76.26
N TYR A 260 -26.37 44.96 75.41
CA TYR A 260 -27.44 45.90 75.74
C TYR A 260 -28.28 45.38 76.91
N ILE A 261 -28.66 44.10 76.92
CA ILE A 261 -29.37 43.47 78.04
C ILE A 261 -28.52 43.50 79.31
N ALA A 262 -27.22 43.21 79.22
CA ALA A 262 -26.31 43.22 80.37
C ALA A 262 -26.04 44.64 80.92
N GLU A 263 -25.93 45.66 80.06
CA GLU A 263 -25.72 47.06 80.43
C GLU A 263 -26.98 47.73 80.97
N THR A 264 -28.15 47.35 80.45
CA THR A 264 -29.45 47.89 80.90
C THR A 264 -29.91 47.29 82.24
N GLY A 265 -29.33 46.16 82.64
CA GLY A 265 -29.68 45.45 83.88
C GLY A 265 -31.11 44.88 83.86
N ASP A 266 -31.46 44.09 84.89
CA ASP A 266 -32.83 43.61 85.11
C ASP A 266 -33.74 44.78 85.55
N HIS A 267 -34.08 45.64 84.60
CA HIS A 267 -35.11 46.65 84.76
C HIS A 267 -36.33 46.22 83.96
N PHE A 268 -37.28 45.60 84.67
CA PHE A 268 -38.61 45.32 84.15
C PHE A 268 -39.37 46.63 83.97
N PHE A 269 -39.23 47.26 82.80
CA PHE A 269 -40.20 48.24 82.33
C PHE A 269 -41.32 47.49 81.62
N PRO A 270 -42.58 47.58 82.07
CA PRO A 270 -43.67 46.84 81.45
C PRO A 270 -43.85 47.25 79.98
N GLU A 271 -44.32 46.34 79.12
CA GLU A 271 -44.77 46.73 77.77
C GLU A 271 -45.76 47.89 77.85
N ASP A 272 -45.58 48.86 76.96
CA ASP A 272 -46.33 50.13 76.93
C ASP A 272 -46.21 50.98 78.21
N GLY A 273 -45.13 50.81 78.98
CA GLY A 273 -44.97 51.40 80.32
C GLY A 273 -45.06 52.93 80.38
N LEU A 274 -44.67 53.65 79.33
CA LEU A 274 -44.83 55.11 79.26
C LEU A 274 -46.30 55.49 79.10
N ARG A 275 -47.01 54.79 78.21
CA ARG A 275 -48.45 54.95 77.99
C ARG A 275 -49.25 54.56 79.22
N ARG A 276 -48.81 53.52 79.94
CA ARG A 276 -49.34 53.14 81.24
C ARG A 276 -49.09 54.24 82.27
N TYR A 277 -47.86 54.72 82.41
CA TYR A 277 -47.57 55.80 83.36
C TYR A 277 -48.43 57.06 83.10
N GLU A 278 -48.56 57.47 81.84
CA GLU A 278 -49.42 58.59 81.45
C GLU A 278 -50.90 58.32 81.74
N ALA A 279 -51.39 57.11 81.47
CA ALA A 279 -52.76 56.70 81.81
C ALA A 279 -53.02 56.68 83.33
N TRP A 280 -52.07 56.18 84.11
CA TRP A 280 -52.16 56.15 85.57
C TRP A 280 -52.06 57.55 86.18
N ARG A 281 -51.25 58.44 85.60
CA ARG A 281 -51.18 59.85 86.01
C ARG A 281 -52.47 60.60 85.67
N ALA A 282 -53.05 60.35 84.50
CA ALA A 282 -54.36 60.89 84.13
C ALA A 282 -55.47 60.37 85.07
N GLN A 283 -55.43 59.08 85.44
CA GLN A 283 -56.32 58.51 86.45
C GLN A 283 -56.11 59.12 87.84
N ALA A 284 -54.87 59.38 88.26
CA ALA A 284 -54.60 60.00 89.56
C ALA A 284 -55.19 61.42 89.65
N VAL A 285 -55.03 62.23 88.59
CA VAL A 285 -55.63 63.58 88.53
C VAL A 285 -57.17 63.51 88.50
N SER A 286 -57.73 62.54 87.77
CA SER A 286 -59.18 62.28 87.79
C SER A 286 -59.67 61.88 89.18
N MET A 287 -58.95 60.99 89.86
CA MET A 287 -59.28 60.51 91.20
C MET A 287 -59.12 61.59 92.27
N GLU A 288 -58.17 62.52 92.15
CA GLU A 288 -58.08 63.70 93.02
C GLU A 288 -59.26 64.64 92.83
N GLY A 289 -59.69 64.85 91.58
CA GLY A 289 -60.93 65.58 91.26
C GLY A 289 -62.18 64.89 91.82
N GLU A 290 -62.27 63.56 91.66
CA GLU A 290 -63.34 62.75 92.23
C GLU A 290 -63.32 62.75 93.76
N LEU A 291 -62.15 62.76 94.42
CA LEU A 291 -62.02 62.88 95.87
C LEU A 291 -62.49 64.25 96.37
N GLY A 292 -62.21 65.32 95.62
CA GLY A 292 -62.73 66.66 95.90
C GLY A 292 -64.26 66.69 95.79
N TYR A 293 -64.79 66.17 94.69
CA TYR A 293 -66.23 66.05 94.46
C TYR A 293 -66.92 65.13 95.49
N LEU A 294 -66.33 63.98 95.84
CA LEU A 294 -66.88 63.07 96.85
C LEU A 294 -66.81 63.65 98.26
N LYS A 295 -65.83 64.50 98.59
CA LYS A 295 -65.83 65.21 99.88
C LYS A 295 -66.97 66.23 99.95
N GLU A 296 -67.17 67.03 98.91
CA GLU A 296 -68.32 67.93 98.79
C GLU A 296 -69.66 67.16 98.82
N LYS A 297 -69.71 66.03 98.12
CA LYS A 297 -70.90 65.17 98.07
C LYS A 297 -71.10 64.41 99.38
N MET A 298 -70.06 64.07 100.13
CA MET A 298 -70.17 63.47 101.47
C MET A 298 -70.66 64.47 102.50
N ASP A 299 -70.29 65.74 102.40
CA ASP A 299 -70.82 66.80 103.26
C ASP A 299 -72.28 67.13 102.89
N ALA A 300 -72.64 67.10 101.60
CA ALA A 300 -74.02 67.21 101.15
C ALA A 300 -74.87 65.98 101.53
N ILE A 301 -74.32 64.76 101.40
CA ILE A 301 -74.99 63.52 101.77
C ILE A 301 -75.11 63.39 103.29
N ARG A 302 -74.14 63.84 104.11
CA ARG A 302 -74.30 63.93 105.57
C ARG A 302 -75.39 64.91 106.00
N GLN A 303 -75.74 65.88 105.16
CA GLN A 303 -76.93 66.73 105.34
C GLN A 303 -78.22 66.12 104.78
N GLU A 304 -78.15 65.19 103.81
CA GLU A 304 -79.32 64.54 103.18
C GLU A 304 -79.63 63.10 103.66
N THR A 305 -78.73 62.42 104.38
CA THR A 305 -78.91 61.04 104.89
C THR A 305 -79.20 61.01 106.39
N ASP A 306 -80.34 61.59 106.76
CA ASP A 306 -81.13 61.06 107.87
C ASP A 306 -81.64 59.64 107.47
N PRO A 307 -81.30 58.55 108.19
CA PRO A 307 -81.53 57.16 107.75
C PRO A 307 -82.99 56.69 107.70
N SER A 308 -83.96 57.60 107.62
CA SER A 308 -85.37 57.30 107.86
C SER A 308 -86.22 57.01 106.61
N LYS A 309 -85.64 56.92 105.38
CA LYS A 309 -86.47 57.13 104.17
C LYS A 309 -86.28 56.35 102.85
N ASN A 310 -85.70 55.14 102.75
CA ASN A 310 -85.96 54.37 101.50
C ASN A 310 -86.00 52.83 101.59
N LYS A 311 -87.16 52.28 101.22
CA LYS A 311 -87.60 50.87 101.37
C LYS A 311 -87.55 50.05 100.07
N TYR A 312 -87.01 50.60 98.97
CA TYR A 312 -87.14 50.03 97.62
C TYR A 312 -86.12 48.94 97.24
N ILE A 313 -85.00 48.79 97.96
CA ILE A 313 -83.94 47.82 97.61
C ILE A 313 -84.22 46.43 98.20
N THR A 314 -85.03 46.34 99.26
CA THR A 314 -85.32 45.11 100.00
C THR A 314 -86.30 44.13 99.32
N GLY A 315 -86.79 44.42 98.10
CA GLY A 315 -87.89 43.67 97.48
C GLY A 315 -87.56 42.75 96.30
N ASN A 316 -86.55 43.07 95.48
CA ASN A 316 -86.40 42.46 94.13
C ASN A 316 -84.99 41.91 93.86
N GLU A 317 -84.42 41.16 94.80
CA GLU A 317 -83.05 40.62 94.69
C GLU A 317 -82.93 39.40 93.78
N ASP A 318 -83.97 38.56 93.68
CA ASP A 318 -83.92 37.29 92.92
C ASP A 318 -84.07 37.49 91.40
N GLU A 319 -84.90 38.45 90.96
CA GLU A 319 -85.14 38.73 89.54
C GLU A 319 -83.89 39.27 88.81
N ILE A 320 -83.10 40.09 89.51
CA ILE A 320 -81.86 40.68 88.99
C ILE A 320 -80.78 39.60 88.80
N ARG A 321 -80.78 38.56 89.63
CA ARG A 321 -79.83 37.45 89.56
C ARG A 321 -80.08 36.55 88.34
N LEU A 322 -81.35 36.24 88.05
CA LEU A 322 -81.73 35.36 86.94
C LEU A 322 -81.40 35.96 85.56
N MET A 323 -81.54 37.28 85.39
CA MET A 323 -81.17 37.96 84.13
C MET A 323 -79.65 37.96 83.88
N GLY A 324 -78.83 38.01 84.94
CA GLY A 324 -77.38 37.95 84.82
C GLY A 324 -76.87 36.61 84.25
N GLU A 325 -77.49 35.50 84.66
CA GLU A 325 -77.10 34.15 84.21
C GLU A 325 -77.43 33.90 82.72
N GLN A 326 -78.56 34.41 82.22
CA GLN A 326 -78.97 34.21 80.83
C GLN A 326 -78.12 35.01 79.83
N TYR A 327 -77.65 36.19 80.22
CA TYR A 327 -76.82 37.04 79.35
C TYR A 327 -75.47 36.40 79.00
N HIS A 328 -74.87 35.68 79.96
CA HIS A 328 -73.56 35.05 79.76
C HIS A 328 -73.62 33.92 78.71
N ARG A 329 -74.69 33.12 78.73
CA ARG A 329 -74.89 32.01 77.78
C ARG A 329 -75.12 32.51 76.35
N TYR A 330 -75.84 33.61 76.17
CA TYR A 330 -76.05 34.23 74.86
C TYR A 330 -74.73 34.74 74.23
N LYS A 331 -73.84 35.33 75.04
CA LYS A 331 -72.56 35.86 74.57
C LYS A 331 -71.65 34.75 74.00
N LEU A 332 -71.53 33.62 74.71
CA LEU A 332 -70.73 32.47 74.27
C LEU A 332 -71.21 31.89 72.93
N MET A 333 -72.52 31.71 72.75
CA MET A 333 -73.07 31.15 71.52
C MET A 333 -72.85 32.07 70.30
N LYS A 334 -72.82 33.38 70.50
CA LYS A 334 -72.55 34.35 69.44
C LYS A 334 -71.10 34.27 68.95
N GLU A 335 -70.14 34.16 69.86
CA GLU A 335 -68.71 34.06 69.53
C GLU A 335 -68.40 32.75 68.76
N GLU A 336 -69.00 31.62 69.14
CA GLU A 336 -68.85 30.36 68.40
C GLU A 336 -69.37 30.44 66.95
N ALA A 337 -70.54 31.07 66.72
CA ALA A 337 -71.11 31.20 65.39
C ALA A 337 -70.22 32.04 64.44
N GLU A 338 -69.59 33.10 64.95
CA GLU A 338 -68.69 33.97 64.17
C GLU A 338 -67.42 33.21 63.73
N THR A 339 -66.85 32.37 64.59
CA THR A 339 -65.66 31.55 64.25
C THR A 339 -65.95 30.51 63.16
N LEU A 340 -67.09 29.81 63.25
CA LEU A 340 -67.51 28.83 62.24
C LEU A 340 -67.76 29.48 60.88
N HIS A 341 -68.29 30.70 60.85
CA HIS A 341 -68.56 31.42 59.62
C HIS A 341 -67.26 31.82 58.89
N ALA A 342 -66.23 32.23 59.64
CA ALA A 342 -64.92 32.55 59.10
C ALA A 342 -64.23 31.31 58.49
N ALA A 343 -64.28 30.17 59.18
CA ALA A 343 -63.69 28.91 58.71
C ALA A 343 -64.32 28.42 57.40
N LEU A 344 -65.64 28.57 57.22
CA LEU A 344 -66.33 28.23 55.97
C LEU A 344 -65.88 29.10 54.79
N ALA A 345 -65.68 30.40 55.02
CA ALA A 345 -65.25 31.34 53.98
C ALA A 345 -63.80 31.10 53.52
N GLU A 346 -62.94 30.65 54.43
CA GLU A 346 -61.55 30.30 54.12
C GLU A 346 -61.45 28.99 53.32
N ASN A 347 -62.15 27.94 53.77
CA ASN A 347 -62.22 26.67 53.02
C ASN A 347 -62.80 26.86 51.60
N GLY A 348 -63.79 27.74 51.43
CA GLY A 348 -64.34 28.07 50.11
C GLY A 348 -63.32 28.71 49.17
N ARG A 349 -62.42 29.55 49.68
CA ARG A 349 -61.33 30.18 48.90
C ARG A 349 -60.28 29.16 48.47
N SER A 350 -59.86 28.26 49.37
CA SER A 350 -58.88 27.22 49.04
C SER A 350 -59.37 26.27 47.95
N VAL A 351 -60.65 25.90 47.96
CA VAL A 351 -61.25 25.07 46.89
C VAL A 351 -61.23 25.81 45.53
N TRP A 352 -61.47 27.12 45.53
CA TRP A 352 -61.44 27.93 44.31
C TRP A 352 -60.02 28.06 43.72
N GLU A 353 -59.00 28.27 44.55
CA GLU A 353 -57.60 28.33 44.09
C GLU A 353 -57.14 27.01 43.46
N ILE A 354 -57.40 25.89 44.13
CA ILE A 354 -57.04 24.55 43.63
C ILE A 354 -57.74 24.27 42.29
N SER A 355 -58.99 24.70 42.14
CA SER A 355 -59.73 24.58 40.87
C SER A 355 -59.10 25.39 39.73
N LYS A 356 -58.50 26.54 40.03
CA LYS A 356 -57.88 27.40 39.02
C LYS A 356 -56.54 26.84 38.54
N GLU A 357 -55.74 26.28 39.46
CA GLU A 357 -54.46 25.65 39.14
C GLU A 357 -54.62 24.36 38.34
N ALA A 358 -55.66 23.57 38.62
CA ALA A 358 -55.91 22.32 37.92
C ALA A 358 -56.33 22.48 36.44
N GLY A 359 -56.76 23.69 36.03
CA GLY A 359 -57.17 24.02 34.67
C GLY A 359 -58.51 23.38 34.24
N GLY A 360 -59.44 24.19 33.70
CA GLY A 360 -60.77 23.77 33.27
C GLY A 360 -61.90 24.14 34.24
N GLU A 361 -63.16 24.03 33.79
CA GLU A 361 -64.34 24.27 34.63
C GLU A 361 -64.63 23.06 35.53
N TRP A 362 -64.23 23.14 36.79
CA TRP A 362 -64.46 22.13 37.82
C TRP A 362 -65.72 22.45 38.61
N THR A 363 -66.77 21.65 38.43
CA THR A 363 -68.00 21.71 39.23
C THR A 363 -67.96 20.66 40.35
N LYS A 364 -68.75 20.87 41.41
CA LYS A 364 -68.83 19.95 42.56
C LYS A 364 -69.18 18.52 42.11
N GLU A 365 -70.04 18.40 41.11
CA GLU A 365 -70.50 17.13 40.53
C GLU A 365 -69.38 16.43 39.73
N LYS A 366 -68.50 17.18 39.06
CA LYS A 366 -67.31 16.62 38.37
C LYS A 366 -66.27 16.11 39.36
N VAL A 367 -66.06 16.82 40.46
CA VAL A 367 -65.09 16.39 41.49
C VAL A 367 -65.60 15.12 42.19
N GLN A 368 -66.90 15.03 42.45
CA GLN A 368 -67.51 13.86 43.07
C GLN A 368 -67.59 12.64 42.14
N SER A 369 -67.56 12.82 40.81
CA SER A 369 -67.53 11.73 39.83
C SER A 369 -66.13 11.19 39.53
N LEU A 370 -65.07 11.83 40.05
CA LEU A 370 -63.70 11.34 39.91
C LEU A 370 -63.50 10.05 40.73
N ILE A 371 -63.13 8.98 40.04
CA ILE A 371 -62.80 7.71 40.67
C ILE A 371 -61.38 7.80 41.26
N LEU A 372 -61.29 8.33 42.48
CA LEU A 372 -60.04 8.47 43.25
C LEU A 372 -59.65 7.15 43.94
N THR A 373 -59.56 6.06 43.17
CA THR A 373 -59.05 4.79 43.71
C THR A 373 -57.52 4.79 43.76
N LEU A 374 -56.94 4.02 44.69
CA LEU A 374 -55.49 3.84 44.78
C LEU A 374 -54.91 3.29 43.46
N ALA A 375 -55.69 2.46 42.75
CA ALA A 375 -55.35 1.95 41.42
C ALA A 375 -55.29 3.06 40.35
N ALA A 376 -56.28 3.98 40.32
CA ALA A 376 -56.28 5.13 39.41
C ALA A 376 -55.09 6.06 39.67
N LYS A 377 -54.77 6.33 40.95
CA LYS A 377 -53.59 7.12 41.34
C LYS A 377 -52.29 6.48 40.85
N ASN A 378 -52.13 5.17 41.03
CA ASN A 378 -50.96 4.44 40.56
C ASN A 378 -50.85 4.46 39.03
N SER A 379 -51.97 4.31 38.32
CA SER A 379 -52.01 4.40 36.85
C SER A 379 -51.59 5.79 36.35
N TRP A 380 -52.05 6.87 36.99
CA TRP A 380 -51.64 8.22 36.62
C TRP A 380 -50.16 8.49 36.93
N MET A 381 -49.64 8.00 38.06
CA MET A 381 -48.21 8.09 38.35
C MET A 381 -47.37 7.33 37.32
N GLN A 382 -47.81 6.15 36.88
CA GLN A 382 -47.14 5.43 35.80
C GLN A 382 -47.18 6.16 34.46
N MET A 383 -48.33 6.73 34.09
CA MET A 383 -48.45 7.53 32.86
C MET A 383 -47.57 8.78 32.90
N PHE A 384 -47.51 9.48 34.04
CA PHE A 384 -46.65 10.64 34.22
C PHE A 384 -45.17 10.28 34.12
N ASN A 385 -44.75 9.19 34.77
CA ASN A 385 -43.38 8.69 34.67
C ASN A 385 -43.02 8.27 33.24
N ASN A 386 -43.93 7.61 32.52
CA ASN A 386 -43.74 7.27 31.11
C ASN A 386 -43.61 8.52 30.23
N LEU A 387 -44.40 9.56 30.49
CA LEU A 387 -44.34 10.81 29.75
C LEU A 387 -42.99 11.53 29.97
N GLN A 388 -42.48 11.55 31.21
CA GLN A 388 -41.14 12.07 31.50
C GLN A 388 -40.04 11.26 30.80
N GLN A 389 -40.12 9.93 30.83
CA GLN A 389 -39.15 9.09 30.11
C GLN A 389 -39.18 9.33 28.60
N LEU A 390 -40.36 9.51 28.01
CA LEU A 390 -40.51 9.83 26.59
C LEU A 390 -39.95 11.21 26.25
N GLN A 391 -40.13 12.21 27.12
CA GLN A 391 -39.51 13.54 26.96
C GLN A 391 -37.98 13.47 26.98
N GLN A 392 -37.40 12.79 27.98
CA GLN A 392 -35.95 12.60 28.05
C GLN A 392 -35.41 11.85 26.82
N ARG A 393 -36.14 10.83 26.35
CA ARG A 393 -35.76 10.07 25.16
C ARG A 393 -35.82 10.90 23.88
N LYS A 394 -36.80 11.80 23.76
CA LYS A 394 -36.87 12.75 22.66
C LYS A 394 -35.65 13.68 22.64
N GLU A 395 -35.29 14.23 23.80
CA GLU A 395 -34.14 15.14 23.94
C GLU A 395 -32.82 14.46 23.52
N ILE A 396 -32.61 13.21 23.93
CA ILE A 396 -31.45 12.40 23.51
C ILE A 396 -31.43 12.17 21.99
N LEU A 397 -32.59 11.91 21.37
CA LEU A 397 -32.69 11.67 19.93
C LEU A 397 -32.45 12.96 19.13
N ASP A 398 -32.93 14.09 19.62
CA ASP A 398 -32.69 15.40 19.01
C ASP A 398 -31.18 15.73 19.04
N ASP A 399 -30.49 15.49 20.17
CA ASP A 399 -29.03 15.61 20.29
C ASP A 399 -28.26 14.70 19.32
N GLN A 400 -28.71 13.45 19.15
CA GLN A 400 -28.10 12.50 18.21
C GLN A 400 -28.26 12.96 16.76
N LEU A 401 -29.42 13.50 16.42
CA LEU A 401 -29.72 14.01 15.08
C LEU A 401 -28.87 15.24 14.76
N GLU A 402 -28.68 16.14 15.73
CA GLU A 402 -27.83 17.32 15.56
C GLU A 402 -26.35 16.93 15.36
N ARG A 403 -25.84 15.97 16.13
CA ARG A 403 -24.49 15.41 15.93
C ARG A 403 -24.32 14.77 14.55
N SER A 404 -25.32 14.02 14.09
CA SER A 404 -25.27 13.38 12.77
C SER A 404 -25.26 14.42 11.64
N ARG A 405 -26.01 15.51 11.76
CA ARG A 405 -25.99 16.62 10.79
C ARG A 405 -24.63 17.30 10.72
N LYS A 406 -24.03 17.59 11.88
CA LYS A 406 -22.70 18.20 11.93
C LYS A 406 -21.61 17.32 11.31
N ASN A 407 -21.67 16.00 11.56
CA ASN A 407 -20.75 15.05 10.94
C ASN A 407 -20.91 14.99 9.41
N LEU A 408 -22.15 15.11 8.90
CA LEU A 408 -22.42 15.17 7.47
C LEU A 408 -21.84 16.44 6.85
N GLU A 409 -22.08 17.61 7.46
CA GLU A 409 -21.50 18.88 6.99
C GLU A 409 -19.97 18.85 6.96
N GLU A 410 -19.33 18.27 7.99
CA GLU A 410 -17.87 18.10 8.00
C GLU A 410 -17.36 17.15 6.91
N ALA A 411 -18.13 16.11 6.57
CA ALA A 411 -17.81 15.18 5.50
C ALA A 411 -17.97 15.82 4.12
N GLU A 412 -19.06 16.57 3.90
CA GLU A 412 -19.31 17.32 2.66
C GLU A 412 -18.25 18.40 2.44
N MET A 413 -17.85 19.15 3.49
CA MET A 413 -16.75 20.12 3.36
C MET A 413 -15.42 19.46 3.02
N LYS A 414 -15.12 18.28 3.58
CA LYS A 414 -13.91 17.52 3.22
C LYS A 414 -13.97 16.99 1.79
N GLU A 415 -15.14 16.54 1.34
CA GLU A 415 -15.35 16.14 -0.05
C GLU A 415 -15.10 17.31 -1.00
N GLU A 416 -15.67 18.48 -0.71
CA GLU A 416 -15.50 19.70 -1.51
C GLU A 416 -14.03 20.16 -1.54
N GLU A 417 -13.33 20.11 -0.39
CA GLU A 417 -11.90 20.41 -0.30
C GLU A 417 -11.04 19.44 -1.12
N LEU A 418 -11.35 18.14 -1.05
CA LEU A 418 -10.66 17.12 -1.86
C LEU A 418 -10.98 17.26 -3.35
N ARG A 419 -12.21 17.64 -3.69
CA ARG A 419 -12.67 17.92 -5.06
C ARG A 419 -11.98 19.16 -5.65
N LEU A 420 -11.75 20.20 -4.87
CA LEU A 420 -10.99 21.38 -5.27
C LEU A 420 -9.48 21.09 -5.39
N LYS A 421 -8.95 20.12 -4.64
CA LYS A 421 -7.56 19.63 -4.76
C LYS A 421 -7.37 18.58 -5.87
N LEU A 422 -8.46 18.02 -6.39
CA LEU A 422 -8.44 17.12 -7.54
C LEU A 422 -8.17 17.94 -8.81
N MET A 423 -7.15 17.53 -9.56
CA MET A 423 -6.86 18.10 -10.87
C MET A 423 -8.07 17.88 -11.81
N PRO A 424 -8.49 18.88 -12.61
CA PRO A 424 -9.61 18.73 -13.54
C PRO A 424 -9.43 17.50 -14.44
N ASP A 425 -10.52 16.77 -14.71
CA ASP A 425 -10.45 15.52 -15.48
C ASP A 425 -9.83 15.74 -16.89
N GLU A 426 -10.01 16.91 -17.51
CA GLU A 426 -9.34 17.27 -18.76
C GLU A 426 -7.80 17.34 -18.65
N ASP A 427 -7.26 17.84 -17.53
CA ASP A 427 -5.81 17.95 -17.34
C ASP A 427 -5.21 16.60 -16.95
N ARG A 428 -5.99 15.76 -16.25
CA ARG A 428 -5.64 14.37 -15.96
C ARG A 428 -5.65 13.52 -17.22
N GLU A 429 -6.62 13.68 -18.12
CA GLU A 429 -6.64 13.05 -19.45
C GLU A 429 -5.47 13.54 -20.30
N LYS A 430 -5.19 14.84 -20.37
CA LYS A 430 -4.01 15.39 -21.08
C LYS A 430 -2.69 14.85 -20.51
N LEU A 431 -2.58 14.58 -19.21
CA LEU A 431 -1.40 13.97 -18.59
C LEU A 431 -1.30 12.46 -18.83
N VAL A 432 -2.42 11.74 -18.85
CA VAL A 432 -2.47 10.32 -19.25
C VAL A 432 -2.11 10.19 -20.73
N GLU A 433 -2.64 11.06 -21.58
CA GLU A 433 -2.35 11.14 -23.01
C GLU A 433 -0.90 11.56 -23.25
N LYS A 434 -0.35 12.55 -22.52
CA LYS A 434 1.08 12.87 -22.53
C LYS A 434 1.94 11.72 -22.04
N ARG A 435 1.50 10.95 -21.03
CA ARG A 435 2.23 9.76 -20.55
C ARG A 435 2.21 8.63 -21.58
N GLN A 436 1.08 8.39 -22.24
CA GLN A 436 0.93 7.40 -23.32
C GLN A 436 1.71 7.82 -24.56
N ALA A 437 1.67 9.09 -24.93
CA ALA A 437 2.49 9.68 -26.00
C ALA A 437 3.98 9.66 -25.65
N PHE A 438 4.37 9.86 -24.38
CA PHE A 438 5.76 9.73 -23.93
C PHE A 438 6.23 8.27 -23.92
N PHE A 439 5.35 7.31 -23.58
CA PHE A 439 5.66 5.87 -23.68
C PHE A 439 5.76 5.40 -25.14
N GLN A 440 4.86 5.85 -26.01
CA GLN A 440 4.90 5.59 -27.46
C GLN A 440 6.10 6.27 -28.12
N ASN A 441 6.40 7.53 -27.78
CA ASN A 441 7.62 8.21 -28.24
C ASN A 441 8.89 7.56 -27.70
N ARG A 442 8.92 7.04 -26.47
CA ARG A 442 10.10 6.32 -25.97
C ARG A 442 10.30 4.96 -26.69
N MET A 443 9.22 4.28 -27.04
CA MET A 443 9.26 3.08 -27.90
C MET A 443 9.69 3.41 -29.33
N ASN A 444 9.18 4.51 -29.90
CA ASN A 444 9.54 4.98 -31.24
C ASN A 444 10.95 5.55 -31.30
N SER A 445 11.43 6.26 -30.26
CA SER A 445 12.81 6.74 -30.16
C SER A 445 13.80 5.60 -29.91
N SER A 446 13.38 4.49 -29.32
CA SER A 446 14.19 3.26 -29.27
C SER A 446 14.34 2.64 -30.67
N LYS A 447 13.26 2.63 -31.46
CA LYS A 447 13.27 2.16 -32.87
C LYS A 447 13.98 3.13 -33.81
N GLU A 448 13.86 4.43 -33.60
CA GLU A 448 14.59 5.47 -34.33
C GLU A 448 16.07 5.44 -33.95
N ALA A 449 16.45 5.18 -32.68
CA ALA A 449 17.84 5.02 -32.29
C ALA A 449 18.49 3.78 -32.94
N GLU A 450 17.74 2.68 -33.08
CA GLU A 450 18.17 1.51 -33.86
C GLU A 450 18.27 1.80 -35.36
N LEU A 451 17.25 2.41 -35.97
CA LEU A 451 17.27 2.77 -37.39
C LEU A 451 18.31 3.86 -37.72
N THR A 452 18.56 4.80 -36.82
CA THR A 452 19.59 5.84 -37.00
C THR A 452 20.99 5.28 -36.78
N ALA A 453 21.18 4.32 -35.87
CA ALA A 453 22.45 3.59 -35.75
C ALA A 453 22.71 2.71 -36.98
N GLU A 454 21.69 2.05 -37.52
CA GLU A 454 21.78 1.24 -38.74
C GLU A 454 21.99 2.12 -39.99
N TYR A 455 21.28 3.25 -40.08
CA TYR A 455 21.49 4.27 -41.12
C TYR A 455 22.87 4.89 -41.02
N GLU A 456 23.35 5.29 -39.83
CA GLU A 456 24.70 5.85 -39.66
C GLU A 456 25.81 4.83 -39.96
N TYR A 457 25.59 3.56 -39.65
CA TYR A 457 26.49 2.46 -39.98
C TYR A 457 26.59 2.23 -41.49
N VAL A 458 25.44 2.15 -42.18
CA VAL A 458 25.36 2.02 -43.64
C VAL A 458 25.89 3.28 -44.34
N THR A 459 25.63 4.46 -43.78
CA THR A 459 26.12 5.75 -44.31
C THR A 459 27.63 5.88 -44.12
N ARG A 460 28.22 5.38 -43.03
CA ARG A 460 29.68 5.30 -42.84
C ARG A 460 30.32 4.35 -43.85
N LEU A 461 29.75 3.17 -44.08
CA LEU A 461 30.24 2.21 -45.07
C LEU A 461 30.21 2.77 -46.51
N LEU A 462 29.11 3.44 -46.88
CA LEU A 462 28.98 4.11 -48.19
C LEU A 462 29.96 5.29 -48.33
N LYS A 463 30.27 6.03 -47.25
CA LYS A 463 31.26 7.12 -47.26
C LYS A 463 32.69 6.60 -47.44
N THR A 464 33.00 5.43 -46.89
CA THR A 464 34.30 4.77 -47.07
C THR A 464 34.51 4.22 -48.48
N GLU A 465 33.45 3.73 -49.15
CA GLU A 465 33.55 3.29 -50.56
C GLU A 465 33.58 4.46 -51.56
N LYS A 466 32.76 5.52 -51.35
CA LYS A 466 32.78 6.71 -52.23
C LYS A 466 34.13 7.42 -52.25
N ASN A 467 34.85 7.45 -51.11
CA ASN A 467 36.16 8.09 -51.01
C ASN A 467 37.30 7.31 -51.71
N LYS A 468 37.21 5.98 -51.85
CA LYS A 468 38.15 5.20 -52.68
C LYS A 468 37.91 5.37 -54.20
N SER A 469 36.67 5.61 -54.61
CA SER A 469 36.28 5.87 -56.01
C SER A 469 36.66 7.28 -56.49
N SER A 470 36.41 8.30 -55.67
CA SER A 470 36.69 9.71 -56.02
C SER A 470 38.19 10.02 -56.15
N TYR A 471 39.06 9.35 -55.38
CA TYR A 471 40.52 9.48 -55.50
C TYR A 471 41.06 8.91 -56.83
N LYS A 472 40.53 7.78 -57.30
CA LYS A 472 40.94 7.15 -58.58
C LYS A 472 40.45 7.93 -59.81
N GLN A 473 39.30 8.62 -59.74
CA GLN A 473 38.84 9.51 -60.82
C GLN A 473 39.57 10.87 -60.85
N GLY A 474 39.92 11.43 -59.68
CA GLY A 474 40.65 12.69 -59.58
C GLY A 474 42.06 12.64 -60.21
N ILE A 475 42.80 11.54 -60.01
CA ILE A 475 44.13 11.34 -60.62
C ILE A 475 44.06 11.27 -62.15
N LYS A 476 42.99 10.69 -62.71
CA LYS A 476 42.79 10.60 -64.18
C LYS A 476 42.54 11.98 -64.81
N TRP A 477 41.79 12.86 -64.15
CA TRP A 477 41.55 14.23 -64.62
C TRP A 477 42.81 15.11 -64.56
N ILE A 478 43.62 14.96 -63.50
CA ILE A 478 44.89 15.69 -63.39
C ILE A 478 45.86 15.26 -64.51
N ALA A 479 45.93 13.95 -64.81
CA ALA A 479 46.75 13.45 -65.93
C ALA A 479 46.25 13.96 -67.30
N ALA A 480 44.92 14.04 -67.50
CA ALA A 480 44.34 14.58 -68.73
C ALA A 480 44.61 16.09 -68.91
N CYS A 481 44.52 16.89 -67.84
CA CYS A 481 44.82 18.32 -67.88
C CYS A 481 46.32 18.60 -68.14
N LEU A 482 47.23 17.79 -67.60
CA LEU A 482 48.65 17.91 -67.90
C LEU A 482 48.97 17.60 -69.37
N LEU A 483 48.33 16.56 -69.94
CA LEU A 483 48.44 16.22 -71.37
C LEU A 483 47.91 17.34 -72.28
N LEU A 484 46.78 17.96 -71.92
CA LEU A 484 46.21 19.09 -72.63
C LEU A 484 47.09 20.35 -72.53
N GLY A 485 47.73 20.58 -71.38
CA GLY A 485 48.72 21.64 -71.21
C GLY A 485 49.92 21.47 -72.13
N VAL A 486 50.45 20.25 -72.27
CA VAL A 486 51.57 19.94 -73.18
C VAL A 486 51.19 20.16 -74.65
N LEU A 487 49.98 19.78 -75.05
CA LEU A 487 49.48 20.02 -76.41
C LEU A 487 49.31 21.53 -76.70
N MET A 488 48.82 22.31 -75.73
CA MET A 488 48.71 23.76 -75.87
C MET A 488 50.07 24.46 -75.90
N THR A 489 51.08 23.98 -75.16
CA THR A 489 52.45 24.50 -75.30
C THR A 489 53.03 24.25 -76.68
N ALA A 490 52.79 23.08 -77.27
CA ALA A 490 53.27 22.75 -78.61
C ALA A 490 52.60 23.63 -79.69
N ALA A 491 51.30 23.92 -79.53
CA ALA A 491 50.55 24.80 -80.43
C ALA A 491 51.02 26.27 -80.32
N ALA A 492 51.25 26.78 -79.10
CA ALA A 492 51.68 28.15 -78.87
C ALA A 492 53.09 28.45 -79.42
N VAL A 493 54.00 27.46 -79.40
CA VAL A 493 55.34 27.57 -80.00
C VAL A 493 55.26 27.64 -81.53
N PHE A 494 54.26 27.03 -82.15
CA PHE A 494 54.07 27.02 -83.60
C PHE A 494 53.42 28.29 -84.16
N THR A 495 52.56 28.96 -83.38
CA THR A 495 51.83 30.15 -83.82
C THR A 495 52.47 31.47 -83.40
N SER A 496 53.45 31.46 -82.49
CA SER A 496 54.14 32.65 -81.96
C SER A 496 53.22 33.73 -81.39
N ASP A 497 52.04 33.34 -80.89
CA ASP A 497 51.07 34.23 -80.27
C ASP A 497 51.24 34.29 -78.74
N ILE A 498 51.49 35.49 -78.21
CA ILE A 498 51.75 35.75 -76.78
C ILE A 498 50.48 35.56 -75.90
N LEU A 499 49.31 35.47 -76.52
CA LEU A 499 48.02 35.32 -75.83
C LEU A 499 47.80 33.96 -75.13
N PHE A 500 48.62 32.95 -75.42
CA PHE A 500 48.48 31.62 -74.81
C PHE A 500 49.18 31.46 -73.46
N TYR A 501 50.17 32.30 -73.14
CA TYR A 501 50.94 32.20 -71.88
C TYR A 501 50.10 32.43 -70.60
N PRO A 502 49.13 33.37 -70.54
CA PRO A 502 48.28 33.53 -69.37
C PRO A 502 47.38 32.31 -69.12
N ALA A 503 46.86 31.70 -70.19
CA ALA A 503 46.02 30.51 -70.10
C ALA A 503 46.81 29.29 -69.60
N LEU A 504 48.08 29.18 -70.02
CA LEU A 504 48.99 28.13 -69.57
C LEU A 504 49.34 28.27 -68.09
N LEU A 505 49.59 29.50 -67.63
CA LEU A 505 49.90 29.79 -66.23
C LEU A 505 48.69 29.51 -65.32
N LEU A 506 47.46 29.79 -65.78
CA LEU A 506 46.22 29.41 -65.09
C LEU A 506 46.01 27.88 -65.04
N LEU A 507 46.34 27.16 -66.11
CA LEU A 507 46.22 25.70 -66.14
C LEU A 507 47.23 25.02 -65.21
N PHE A 508 48.49 25.46 -65.19
CA PHE A 508 49.52 24.90 -64.31
C PHE A 508 49.28 25.24 -62.84
N THR A 509 48.84 26.47 -62.54
CA THR A 509 48.47 26.85 -61.16
C THR A 509 47.24 26.09 -60.68
N GLY A 510 46.23 25.89 -61.55
CA GLY A 510 45.08 25.04 -61.26
C GLY A 510 45.45 23.57 -61.01
N ALA A 511 46.34 23.00 -61.84
CA ALA A 511 46.82 21.63 -61.67
C ALA A 511 47.64 21.44 -60.39
N PHE A 512 48.48 22.42 -60.02
CA PHE A 512 49.28 22.39 -58.80
C PHE A 512 48.42 22.50 -57.54
N LEU A 513 47.44 23.41 -57.53
CA LEU A 513 46.49 23.54 -56.42
C LEU A 513 45.61 22.28 -56.27
N ALA A 514 45.20 21.66 -57.38
CA ALA A 514 44.50 20.39 -57.35
C ALA A 514 45.38 19.26 -56.79
N ALA A 515 46.65 19.18 -57.21
CA ALA A 515 47.60 18.19 -56.69
C ALA A 515 47.85 18.34 -55.18
N ASP A 516 48.01 19.57 -54.66
CA ASP A 516 48.18 19.83 -53.23
C ASP A 516 46.91 19.47 -52.42
N TYR A 517 45.73 19.79 -52.98
CA TYR A 517 44.45 19.41 -52.38
C TYR A 517 44.29 17.88 -52.25
N PHE A 518 44.64 17.12 -53.30
CA PHE A 518 44.54 15.66 -53.26
C PHE A 518 45.66 15.00 -52.44
N LYS A 519 46.84 15.62 -52.31
CA LYS A 519 47.93 15.15 -51.43
C LYS A 519 47.56 15.30 -49.95
N LYS A 520 46.95 16.43 -49.55
CA LYS A 520 46.39 16.62 -48.20
C LYS A 520 45.26 15.65 -47.90
N LYS A 521 44.42 15.32 -48.89
CA LYS A 521 43.33 14.35 -48.72
C LYS A 521 43.80 12.90 -48.55
N ARG A 522 44.98 12.53 -49.09
CA ARG A 522 45.58 11.19 -48.90
C ARG A 522 46.05 10.95 -47.47
N TYR A 523 46.59 11.97 -46.79
CA TYR A 523 47.01 11.89 -45.38
C TYR A 523 45.84 11.79 -44.39
N VAL A 524 44.62 12.11 -44.83
CA VAL A 524 43.40 12.03 -44.02
C VAL A 524 42.66 10.68 -44.23
N LEU A 525 43.11 9.86 -45.19
CA LEU A 525 42.48 8.59 -45.60
C LEU A 525 43.35 7.35 -45.34
N SER A 526 44.63 7.50 -44.97
CA SER A 526 45.50 6.44 -44.42
C SER A 526 45.49 6.49 -42.90
#